data_AF-A0A1D3DLP5-F1
#
_entry.id   AF-A0A1D3DLP5-F1
#
_cell.length_a   1.000
_cell.length_b   1.000
_cell.length_c   1.000
_cell.angle_alpha   90.00
_cell.angle_beta   90.00
_cell.angle_gamma   90.00
#
_symmetry.space_group_name_H-M   'P 1'
#
loop_
_entity.id
_entity.type
_entity.pdbx_description
1 polymer ?
#
loop_
_entity_poly.entity_id
_entity_poly.type
_entity_poly.pdbx_seq_one_letter_code
_entity_poly.pdbx_strand_id
1 'polypeptide(L)'
;MPAGSSSKRERQYEHIKDSARDRGEGEKRAKEIAARTVNKERARSGETKSSGSGSSRSSGSSGSSGSGSSGKSSSRSSSSSKRGGSEGATYDELYAEAKKRDIPGRSSMNKAELQRKLGK
;
A
#
# COMPACT_ATOMS: atom_id res chain seq x y z
N MET A 1 -9.64 -10.09 20.85
CA MET A 1 -9.88 -8.68 20.44
C MET A 1 -8.77 -7.78 20.99
N PRO A 2 -8.44 -6.66 20.33
CA PRO A 2 -7.48 -5.69 20.86
C PRO A 2 -8.06 -4.97 22.09
N ALA A 3 -7.27 -4.83 23.16
CA ALA A 3 -7.71 -4.19 24.38
C ALA A 3 -8.10 -2.71 24.17
N GLY A 4 -9.08 -2.23 24.95
CA GLY A 4 -9.55 -0.84 24.90
C GLY A 4 -10.42 -0.48 23.70
N SER A 5 -11.18 -1.44 23.16
CA SER A 5 -12.17 -1.22 22.10
C SER A 5 -13.53 -0.77 22.66
N SER A 6 -14.19 0.19 22.01
CA SER A 6 -15.60 0.54 22.27
C SER A 6 -16.52 -0.63 21.92
N SER A 7 -17.70 -0.74 22.56
CA SER A 7 -18.73 -1.74 22.25
C SER A 7 -19.11 -1.82 20.77
N LYS A 8 -18.98 -0.71 20.03
CA LYS A 8 -19.16 -0.69 18.57
C LYS A 8 -18.10 -1.53 17.84
N ARG A 9 -16.84 -1.43 18.26
CA ARG A 9 -15.71 -2.15 17.67
C ARG A 9 -15.72 -3.63 18.04
N GLU A 10 -16.25 -3.96 19.21
CA GLU A 10 -16.50 -5.34 19.65
C GLU A 10 -17.47 -6.07 18.71
N ARG A 11 -18.63 -5.48 18.44
CA ARG A 11 -19.59 -6.04 17.47
C ARG A 11 -19.00 -6.19 16.08
N GLN A 12 -18.24 -5.21 15.61
CA GLN A 12 -17.59 -5.27 14.29
C GLN A 12 -16.57 -6.41 14.20
N TYR A 13 -15.78 -6.62 15.25
CA TYR A 13 -14.83 -7.73 15.27
C TYR A 13 -15.53 -9.08 15.17
N GLU A 14 -16.58 -9.30 15.95
CA GLU A 14 -17.34 -10.55 15.91
C GLU A 14 -17.96 -10.77 14.53
N HIS A 15 -18.61 -9.76 13.95
CA HIS A 15 -19.17 -9.84 12.59
C HIS A 15 -18.13 -10.19 11.52
N ILE A 16 -16.93 -9.59 11.58
CA ILE A 16 -15.88 -9.85 10.59
C ILE A 16 -15.28 -11.26 10.81
N LYS A 17 -15.12 -11.67 12.07
CA LYS A 17 -14.61 -13.00 12.42
C LYS A 17 -15.57 -14.09 11.93
N ASP A 18 -16.86 -13.94 12.18
CA ASP A 18 -17.86 -14.92 11.75
C ASP A 18 -18.00 -14.92 10.23
N SER A 19 -18.04 -13.75 9.57
CA SER A 19 -18.06 -13.70 8.11
C SER A 19 -16.81 -14.32 7.47
N ALA A 20 -15.64 -14.22 8.11
CA ALA A 20 -14.43 -14.89 7.63
C ALA A 20 -14.53 -16.41 7.80
N ARG A 21 -15.06 -16.89 8.93
CA ARG A 21 -15.31 -18.32 9.17
C ARG A 21 -16.32 -18.89 8.17
N ASP A 22 -17.39 -18.16 7.88
CA ASP A 22 -18.41 -18.57 6.90
C ASP A 22 -17.83 -18.72 5.49
N ARG A 23 -16.75 -17.98 5.18
CA ARG A 23 -16.00 -18.11 3.91
C ARG A 23 -14.99 -19.25 3.92
N GLY A 24 -14.91 -20.04 4.99
CA GLY A 24 -14.00 -21.16 5.14
C GLY A 24 -12.63 -20.79 5.73
N GLU A 25 -12.45 -19.57 6.27
CA GLU A 25 -11.21 -19.21 6.94
C GLU A 25 -11.10 -19.93 8.30
N GLY A 26 -9.92 -20.50 8.58
CA GLY A 26 -9.66 -21.12 9.87
C GLY A 26 -9.76 -20.11 11.03
N GLU A 27 -10.12 -20.58 12.23
CA GLU A 27 -10.38 -19.72 13.39
C GLU A 27 -9.25 -18.71 13.69
N LYS A 28 -7.99 -19.18 13.64
CA LYS A 28 -6.83 -18.32 13.87
C LYS A 28 -6.74 -17.20 12.82
N ARG A 29 -7.03 -17.53 11.56
CA ARG A 29 -6.98 -16.61 10.43
C ARG A 29 -8.11 -15.59 10.49
N ALA A 30 -9.34 -16.05 10.77
CA ALA A 30 -10.50 -15.19 10.98
C ALA A 30 -10.28 -14.17 12.11
N LYS A 31 -9.71 -14.60 13.25
CA LYS A 31 -9.36 -13.70 14.37
C LYS A 31 -8.34 -12.63 13.97
N GLU A 32 -7.35 -12.98 13.16
CA GLU A 32 -6.35 -12.03 12.64
C GLU A 32 -6.97 -11.01 11.69
N ILE A 33 -7.80 -11.47 10.74
CA ILE A 33 -8.50 -10.62 9.77
C ILE A 33 -9.39 -9.62 10.51
N ALA A 34 -10.18 -10.08 11.47
CA ALA A 34 -11.05 -9.23 12.28
C ALA A 34 -10.26 -8.19 13.08
N ALA A 35 -9.18 -8.60 13.75
CA ALA A 35 -8.34 -7.70 14.54
C ALA A 35 -7.69 -6.62 13.66
N ARG A 36 -7.14 -7.03 12.51
CA ARG A 36 -6.46 -6.12 11.57
C ARG A 36 -7.44 -5.09 10.99
N THR A 37 -8.64 -5.54 10.63
CA THR A 37 -9.66 -4.67 10.05
C THR A 37 -10.14 -3.63 11.05
N VAL A 38 -10.47 -4.06 12.28
CA VAL A 38 -10.91 -3.13 13.34
C VAL A 38 -9.80 -2.16 13.74
N ASN A 39 -8.55 -2.61 13.86
CA ASN A 39 -7.43 -1.72 14.17
C ASN A 39 -7.18 -0.68 13.07
N LYS A 40 -7.34 -1.06 11.79
CA LYS A 40 -7.25 -0.12 10.66
C LYS A 40 -8.32 0.97 10.74
N GLU A 41 -9.55 0.59 11.06
CA GLU A 41 -10.66 1.54 11.20
C GLU A 41 -10.51 2.44 12.42
N ARG A 42 -10.01 1.92 13.55
CA ARG A 42 -9.66 2.72 14.74
C ARG A 42 -8.58 3.74 14.43
N ALA A 43 -7.53 3.33 13.72
CA ALA A 43 -6.44 4.21 13.30
C ALA A 43 -6.94 5.32 12.34
N ARG A 44 -7.83 4.98 11.40
CA ARG A 44 -8.46 5.98 10.51
C ARG A 44 -9.39 6.96 11.25
N SER A 45 -10.10 6.46 12.26
CA SER A 45 -11.07 7.26 13.04
C SER A 45 -10.40 8.06 14.18
N GLY A 46 -9.09 7.92 14.38
CA GLY A 46 -8.37 8.59 15.47
C GLY A 46 -8.63 8.00 16.87
N GLU A 47 -9.15 6.77 16.97
CA GLU A 47 -9.51 6.12 18.24
C GLU A 47 -8.31 5.46 18.97
N THR A 48 -7.07 5.74 18.57
CA THR A 48 -5.84 5.14 19.11
C THR A 48 -4.90 6.21 19.66
N LYS A 49 -4.44 6.05 20.92
CA LYS A 49 -3.65 7.05 21.66
C LYS A 49 -2.16 7.17 21.29
N SER A 50 -1.60 6.27 20.47
CA SER A 50 -0.17 6.31 20.16
C SER A 50 0.17 5.77 18.76
N SER A 51 1.21 6.39 18.21
CA SER A 51 2.01 6.11 17.01
C SER A 51 1.31 6.15 15.64
N GLY A 52 1.54 7.28 14.95
CA GLY A 52 1.34 7.40 13.52
C GLY A 52 2.28 6.51 12.69
N SER A 53 2.02 6.56 11.39
CA SER A 53 2.83 6.04 10.28
C SER A 53 2.46 4.66 9.74
N GLY A 54 1.46 4.66 8.86
CA GLY A 54 1.13 3.52 8.01
C GLY A 54 0.29 3.92 6.80
N SER A 55 0.66 5.01 6.11
CA SER A 55 0.11 5.39 4.81
C SER A 55 -1.42 5.51 4.76
N SER A 56 -1.93 6.69 5.12
CA SER A 56 -3.15 7.18 4.49
C SER A 56 -2.85 7.39 3.00
N ARG A 57 -2.97 6.31 2.23
CA ARG A 57 -3.13 6.34 0.78
C ARG A 57 -4.33 5.46 0.48
N SER A 58 -5.50 5.99 0.80
CA SER A 58 -6.67 5.96 -0.09
C SER A 58 -7.92 6.23 0.73
N SER A 59 -8.34 7.49 0.69
CA SER A 59 -9.75 7.87 0.52
C SER A 59 -9.77 9.32 0.02
N GLY A 60 -9.20 9.54 -1.17
CA GLY A 60 -9.49 10.71 -1.98
C GLY A 60 -10.36 10.23 -3.14
N SER A 61 -11.67 10.21 -2.94
CA SER A 61 -12.63 10.19 -4.04
C SER A 61 -13.49 11.42 -3.90
N SER A 62 -13.00 12.53 -4.41
CA SER A 62 -13.77 13.53 -5.17
C SER A 62 -12.80 14.64 -5.60
N GLY A 63 -12.99 15.19 -6.79
CA GLY A 63 -12.38 16.46 -7.18
C GLY A 63 -11.29 16.36 -8.23
N SER A 64 -11.69 16.63 -9.46
CA SER A 64 -10.87 16.91 -10.63
C SER A 64 -9.80 18.00 -10.41
N SER A 65 -8.83 18.00 -11.33
CA SER A 65 -8.03 19.14 -11.81
C SER A 65 -7.04 19.81 -10.85
N GLY A 66 -5.78 19.90 -11.30
CA GLY A 66 -4.83 20.84 -10.72
C GLY A 66 -3.37 20.45 -10.87
N SER A 67 -2.74 20.98 -11.91
CA SER A 67 -1.29 21.05 -12.11
C SER A 67 -0.55 21.55 -10.86
N GLY A 68 0.64 20.99 -10.57
CA GLY A 68 1.54 21.56 -9.55
C GLY A 68 2.66 20.61 -9.11
N SER A 69 3.76 20.59 -9.87
CA SER A 69 5.06 20.11 -9.37
C SER A 69 5.51 20.92 -8.16
N SER A 70 5.94 20.27 -7.07
CA SER A 70 7.09 20.71 -6.25
C SER A 70 7.40 19.76 -5.09
N GLY A 71 8.69 19.48 -4.91
CA GLY A 71 9.33 19.30 -3.59
C GLY A 71 9.09 17.97 -2.87
N LYS A 72 9.91 16.94 -3.07
CA LYS A 72 11.22 16.70 -2.40
C LYS A 72 11.13 15.92 -1.07
N SER A 73 11.61 14.67 -1.15
CA SER A 73 12.41 13.89 -0.18
C SER A 73 11.88 13.73 1.26
N SER A 74 11.78 12.53 1.82
CA SER A 74 12.93 11.68 2.14
C SER A 74 12.48 10.44 2.93
N SER A 75 13.30 9.39 2.85
CA SER A 75 13.43 8.26 3.80
C SER A 75 12.24 7.30 4.03
N ARG A 76 11.96 6.46 3.03
CA ARG A 76 11.69 5.03 3.30
C ARG A 76 12.50 4.15 2.37
N SER A 77 13.79 4.07 2.67
CA SER A 77 14.54 2.85 2.39
C SER A 77 13.95 1.75 3.29
N SER A 78 13.08 0.93 2.72
CA SER A 78 12.85 -0.41 3.24
C SER A 78 13.02 -1.35 2.06
N SER A 79 14.23 -1.89 2.01
CA SER A 79 14.59 -3.09 1.29
C SER A 79 13.44 -4.08 1.19
N SER A 80 12.94 -4.25 -0.02
CA SER A 80 12.42 -5.54 -0.46
C SER A 80 13.17 -5.99 -1.71
N SER A 81 14.49 -5.80 -1.67
CA SER A 81 15.43 -6.72 -2.28
C SER A 81 15.33 -8.05 -1.54
N LYS A 82 14.38 -8.91 -1.95
CA LYS A 82 14.35 -10.38 -1.75
C LYS A 82 12.94 -10.90 -2.03
N ARG A 83 12.65 -11.17 -3.31
CA ARG A 83 11.82 -12.30 -3.77
C ARG A 83 12.19 -12.52 -5.24
N GLY A 84 12.52 -13.77 -5.54
CA GLY A 84 13.35 -14.18 -6.68
C GLY A 84 12.85 -13.78 -8.06
N GLY A 85 13.81 -13.66 -8.97
CA GLY A 85 13.59 -13.40 -10.37
C GLY A 85 14.83 -12.77 -10.96
N SER A 86 15.78 -13.60 -11.38
CA SER A 86 16.98 -13.24 -12.13
C SER A 86 16.64 -12.72 -13.54
N GLU A 87 15.84 -11.66 -13.65
CA GLU A 87 15.35 -11.10 -14.93
C GLU A 87 15.30 -9.56 -14.91
N GLY A 88 16.46 -8.95 -14.65
CA GLY A 88 16.70 -7.52 -14.88
C GLY A 88 15.84 -6.55 -14.07
N ALA A 89 16.04 -5.25 -14.30
CA ALA A 89 15.20 -4.21 -13.72
C ALA A 89 13.75 -4.36 -14.24
N THR A 90 12.77 -4.15 -13.37
CA THR A 90 11.34 -4.15 -13.72
C THR A 90 10.98 -2.96 -14.62
N TYR A 91 9.86 -3.04 -15.35
CA TYR A 91 9.38 -1.93 -16.20
C TYR A 91 9.23 -0.64 -15.41
N ASP A 92 8.68 -0.69 -14.19
CA ASP A 92 8.49 0.49 -13.35
C ASP A 92 9.81 1.14 -12.93
N GLU A 93 10.83 0.32 -12.61
CA GLU A 93 12.17 0.83 -12.28
C GLU A 93 12.81 1.52 -13.49
N LEU A 94 12.68 0.93 -14.67
CA LEU A 94 13.17 1.50 -15.93
C LEU A 94 12.40 2.76 -16.32
N TYR A 95 11.07 2.77 -16.14
CA TYR A 95 10.24 3.94 -16.41
C TYR A 95 10.57 5.08 -15.45
N ALA A 96 10.77 4.79 -14.16
CA ALA A 96 11.18 5.78 -13.18
C ALA A 96 12.57 6.35 -13.47
N GLU A 97 13.52 5.51 -13.86
CA GLU A 97 14.86 5.93 -14.29
C GLU A 97 14.79 6.78 -15.57
N ALA A 98 14.02 6.35 -16.57
CA ALA A 98 13.78 7.10 -17.80
C ALA A 98 13.10 8.45 -17.54
N LYS A 99 12.21 8.52 -16.55
CA LYS A 99 11.61 9.79 -16.08
C LYS A 99 12.65 10.69 -15.42
N LYS A 100 13.57 10.16 -14.61
CA LYS A 100 14.65 10.95 -13.99
C LYS A 100 15.66 11.49 -15.00
N ARG A 101 15.88 10.77 -16.09
CA ARG A 101 16.78 11.17 -17.20
C ARG A 101 16.06 11.93 -18.31
N ASP A 102 14.79 12.30 -18.10
CA ASP A 102 13.95 13.03 -19.07
C ASP A 102 13.97 12.42 -20.48
N ILE A 103 13.89 11.09 -20.58
CA ILE A 103 13.86 10.39 -21.87
C ILE A 103 12.53 10.67 -22.56
N PRO A 104 12.53 11.28 -23.77
CA PRO A 104 11.30 11.50 -24.53
C PRO A 104 10.75 10.17 -25.04
N GLY A 105 9.43 10.04 -25.08
CA GLY A 105 8.77 8.80 -25.51
C GLY A 105 8.79 7.65 -24.50
N ARG A 106 9.33 7.85 -23.29
CA ARG A 106 9.37 6.86 -22.20
C ARG A 106 8.03 6.18 -21.88
N SER A 107 6.91 6.87 -22.11
CA SER A 107 5.55 6.35 -21.85
C SER A 107 5.03 5.44 -22.97
N SER A 108 5.59 5.55 -24.17
CA SER A 108 5.25 4.69 -25.31
C SER A 108 6.20 3.51 -25.44
N MET A 109 7.40 3.60 -24.83
CA MET A 109 8.41 2.55 -24.84
C MET A 109 8.00 1.38 -23.96
N ASN A 110 8.24 0.17 -24.44
CA ASN A 110 8.09 -1.06 -23.64
C ASN A 110 9.38 -1.36 -22.84
N LYS A 111 9.35 -2.37 -21.96
CA LYS A 111 10.44 -2.71 -21.02
C LYS A 111 11.81 -2.80 -21.72
N ALA A 112 11.85 -3.52 -22.84
CA ALA A 112 13.08 -3.73 -23.61
C ALA A 112 13.64 -2.42 -24.20
N GLU A 113 12.77 -1.55 -24.70
CA GLU A 113 13.18 -0.24 -25.21
C GLU A 113 13.72 0.69 -24.12
N LEU A 114 13.09 0.67 -22.95
CA LEU A 114 13.58 1.42 -21.79
C LEU A 114 14.95 0.88 -21.32
N GLN A 115 15.16 -0.44 -21.30
CA GLN A 115 16.48 -1.03 -21.00
C GLN A 115 17.55 -0.56 -21.98
N ARG A 116 17.26 -0.65 -23.29
CA ARG A 116 18.18 -0.21 -24.35
C ARG A 116 18.54 1.26 -24.23
N LYS A 117 17.56 2.13 -23.95
CA LYS A 117 17.81 3.57 -23.75
C LYS A 117 18.58 3.88 -22.47
N LEU A 118 18.47 3.03 -21.46
CA LEU A 118 19.15 3.20 -20.17
C LEU A 118 20.52 2.50 -20.09
N GLY A 119 20.86 1.64 -21.06
CA GLY A 119 22.08 0.85 -21.08
C GLY A 119 22.09 -0.26 -20.04
N LYS A 120 20.93 -0.91 -19.84
CA LYS A 120 20.74 -2.02 -18.89
C LYS A 120 20.47 -3.35 -19.58
#